data_AF-A0A914IZ61-F1
#
_entry.id   AF-A0A914IZ61-F1
#
_cell.length_a   1.000
_cell.length_b   1.000
_cell.length_c   1.000
_cell.angle_alpha   90.00
_cell.angle_beta   90.00
_cell.angle_gamma   90.00
#
_symmetry.space_group_name_H-M   'P 1'
#
loop_
_entity.id
_entity.type
_entity.pdbx_description
1 polymer ?
#
loop_
_entity_poly.entity_id
_entity_poly.type
_entity_poly.pdbx_seq_one_letter_code
_entity_poly.pdbx_strand_id
1 'polypeptide(L)'
;MENTAIPIPGQELNEEKIVTIAKMKENVSILLTKTRPKKITFIGNDGKEYVFLFKGQEDLHLDERVMQLLHICNLMLSNKKEIKQNDGWPKYYSQNYSVTPLGIRSGLIRWIDGATPLFQIYRKWKTRQMSMEKKGTDEKTNNVDPERPMEMFVKQLQATFNEN
;
A
#
# COMPACT_ATOMS: atom_id res chain seq x y z
N MET A 1 -14.15 -8.96 -22.01
CA MET A 1 -14.29 -7.51 -22.28
C MET A 1 -12.98 -7.09 -22.91
N GLU A 2 -12.99 -6.70 -24.18
CA GLU A 2 -11.76 -6.41 -24.95
C GLU A 2 -11.93 -5.08 -25.69
N ASN A 3 -10.83 -4.31 -25.79
CA ASN A 3 -10.67 -3.06 -26.50
C ASN A 3 -11.82 -2.06 -26.28
N THR A 4 -11.98 -1.63 -25.03
CA THR A 4 -13.03 -0.69 -24.65
C THR A 4 -12.60 0.76 -24.89
N ALA A 5 -13.59 1.64 -25.07
CA ALA A 5 -13.40 3.09 -25.08
C ALA A 5 -13.35 3.71 -23.67
N ILE A 6 -13.37 2.88 -22.61
CA ILE A 6 -13.44 3.34 -21.22
C ILE A 6 -12.01 3.68 -20.74
N PRO A 7 -11.77 4.87 -20.18
CA PRO A 7 -10.47 5.23 -19.63
C PRO A 7 -10.12 4.38 -18.40
N ILE A 8 -8.83 4.17 -18.13
CA ILE A 8 -8.40 3.57 -16.87
C ILE A 8 -8.83 4.50 -15.72
N PRO A 9 -9.44 3.97 -14.64
CA PRO A 9 -9.86 4.78 -13.51
C PRO A 9 -8.70 5.58 -12.91
N GLY A 10 -8.98 6.84 -12.58
CA GLY A 10 -8.05 7.65 -11.81
C GLY A 10 -6.93 8.32 -12.59
N GLN A 11 -7.06 8.45 -13.92
CA GLN A 11 -6.25 9.32 -14.75
C GLN A 11 -6.57 10.80 -14.51
N GLU A 12 -5.56 11.66 -14.56
CA GLU A 12 -5.74 13.11 -14.48
C GLU A 12 -6.00 13.69 -15.88
N LEU A 13 -6.88 14.69 -15.97
CA LEU A 13 -7.30 15.31 -17.24
C LEU A 13 -6.18 16.02 -18.02
N ASN A 14 -5.02 16.23 -17.39
CA ASN A 14 -3.86 16.87 -18.00
C ASN A 14 -2.92 15.88 -18.72
N GLU A 15 -3.25 14.59 -18.77
CA GLU A 15 -2.47 13.62 -19.54
C GLU A 15 -2.70 13.85 -21.05
N GLU A 16 -1.62 14.11 -21.80
CA GLU A 16 -1.67 14.34 -23.26
C GLU A 16 -2.33 13.17 -24.05
N LYS A 17 -2.36 11.97 -23.44
CA LYS A 17 -2.95 10.77 -24.02
C LYS A 17 -3.68 9.93 -22.97
N ILE A 18 -5.00 9.87 -23.10
CA ILE A 18 -5.87 9.02 -22.27
C ILE A 18 -5.61 7.54 -22.60
N VAL A 19 -5.26 6.75 -21.59
CA VAL A 19 -5.09 5.28 -21.73
C VAL A 19 -6.43 4.60 -21.44
N THR A 20 -6.95 3.84 -22.40
CA THR A 20 -8.22 3.10 -22.24
C THR A 20 -7.99 1.65 -21.83
N ILE A 21 -9.01 1.01 -21.26
CA ILE A 21 -8.97 -0.39 -20.87
C ILE A 21 -8.99 -1.26 -22.13
N ALA A 22 -7.85 -1.89 -22.45
CA ALA A 22 -7.75 -2.89 -23.52
C ALA A 22 -8.31 -4.24 -23.06
N LYS A 23 -7.99 -4.70 -21.84
CA LYS A 23 -8.59 -5.91 -21.26
C LYS A 23 -8.44 -5.93 -19.74
N MET A 24 -9.19 -6.82 -19.09
CA MET A 24 -9.04 -7.13 -17.67
C MET A 24 -8.43 -8.52 -17.52
N LYS A 25 -7.53 -8.73 -16.54
CA LYS A 25 -7.03 -10.07 -16.23
C LYS A 25 -8.16 -10.92 -15.64
N GLU A 26 -8.27 -12.16 -16.10
CA GLU A 26 -9.32 -13.11 -15.67
C GLU A 26 -9.19 -13.47 -14.18
N ASN A 27 -7.95 -13.54 -13.69
CA ASN A 27 -7.67 -13.92 -12.31
C ASN A 27 -7.66 -12.69 -11.38
N VAL A 28 -8.42 -12.79 -10.29
CA VAL A 28 -8.49 -11.79 -9.22
C VAL A 28 -7.98 -12.41 -7.93
N SER A 29 -6.97 -11.80 -7.31
CA SER A 29 -6.46 -12.27 -6.02
C SER A 29 -7.19 -11.59 -4.86
N ILE A 30 -7.64 -12.35 -3.88
CA ILE A 30 -8.31 -11.84 -2.68
C ILE A 30 -7.29 -11.76 -1.55
N LEU A 31 -7.14 -10.59 -0.93
CA LEU A 31 -6.23 -10.43 0.19
C LEU A 31 -6.86 -11.00 1.46
N LEU A 32 -6.06 -11.75 2.23
CA LEU A 32 -6.50 -12.39 3.47
C LEU A 32 -6.51 -11.39 4.64
N THR A 33 -7.46 -10.44 4.60
CA THR A 33 -7.72 -9.49 5.68
C THR A 33 -9.19 -9.56 6.11
N LYS A 34 -9.56 -8.81 7.17
CA LYS A 34 -10.94 -8.76 7.67
C LYS A 34 -11.95 -8.40 6.58
N THR A 35 -11.62 -7.44 5.72
CA THR A 35 -12.51 -6.92 4.67
C THR A 35 -12.34 -7.63 3.32
N ARG A 36 -11.39 -8.58 3.21
CA ARG A 36 -11.13 -9.40 2.01
C ARG A 36 -11.14 -8.61 0.68
N PRO A 37 -10.37 -7.51 0.56
CA PRO A 37 -10.38 -6.69 -0.64
C PRO A 37 -9.80 -7.46 -1.84
N LYS A 38 -10.26 -7.10 -3.04
CA LYS A 38 -9.93 -7.81 -4.29
C LYS A 38 -8.88 -7.02 -5.05
N LYS A 39 -7.74 -7.64 -5.39
CA LYS A 39 -6.73 -7.05 -6.26
C LYS A 39 -7.09 -7.36 -7.71
N ILE A 40 -7.50 -6.34 -8.44
CA ILE A 40 -7.95 -6.36 -9.83
C ILE A 40 -6.84 -5.77 -10.71
N THR A 41 -6.62 -6.32 -11.90
CA THR A 41 -5.62 -5.82 -12.85
C THR A 41 -6.27 -5.55 -14.20
N PHE A 42 -6.11 -4.32 -14.68
CA PHE A 42 -6.46 -3.90 -16.03
C PHE A 42 -5.20 -3.81 -16.89
N ILE A 43 -5.36 -3.98 -18.19
CA ILE A 43 -4.32 -3.80 -19.19
C ILE A 43 -4.76 -2.63 -20.07
N GLY A 44 -3.92 -1.60 -20.14
CA GLY A 44 -4.16 -0.41 -20.95
C GLY A 44 -3.97 -0.69 -22.44
N ASN A 45 -4.50 0.18 -23.29
CA ASN A 45 -4.19 0.20 -24.73
C ASN A 45 -2.72 0.54 -25.02
N ASP A 46 -1.97 1.01 -24.01
CA ASP A 46 -0.52 1.19 -24.03
C ASP A 46 0.25 -0.11 -23.69
N GLY A 47 -0.46 -1.19 -23.38
CA GLY A 47 0.11 -2.49 -23.02
C GLY A 47 0.57 -2.61 -21.57
N LYS A 48 0.41 -1.58 -20.73
CA LYS A 48 0.84 -1.61 -19.33
C LYS A 48 -0.23 -2.19 -18.42
N GLU A 49 0.22 -2.76 -17.30
CA GLU A 49 -0.66 -3.26 -16.25
C GLU A 49 -0.99 -2.16 -15.24
N TYR A 50 -2.27 -1.99 -14.97
CA TYR A 50 -2.81 -1.06 -13.98
C TYR A 50 -3.54 -1.86 -12.92
N VAL A 51 -2.94 -1.90 -11.73
CA VAL A 51 -3.42 -2.72 -10.62
C VAL A 51 -4.20 -1.85 -9.64
N PHE A 52 -5.35 -2.36 -9.20
CA PHE A 52 -6.23 -1.70 -8.26
C PHE A 52 -6.63 -2.65 -7.13
N LEU A 53 -6.81 -2.09 -5.95
CA LEU A 53 -7.47 -2.72 -4.83
C LEU A 53 -8.94 -2.28 -4.82
N PHE A 54 -9.84 -3.21 -5.09
CA PHE A 54 -11.26 -3.03 -4.90
C PHE A 54 -11.62 -3.26 -3.43
N LYS A 55 -12.21 -2.23 -2.83
CA LYS A 55 -12.79 -2.31 -1.49
C LYS A 55 -14.31 -2.23 -1.59
N GLY A 56 -14.97 -3.23 -1.01
CA GLY A 56 -16.42 -3.25 -0.84
C GLY A 56 -16.79 -3.05 0.62
N GLN A 57 -17.95 -2.43 0.86
CA GLN A 57 -18.49 -2.08 2.18
C GLN A 57 -17.70 -0.96 2.90
N GLU A 58 -16.91 -0.18 2.16
CA GLU A 58 -16.13 0.95 2.68
C GLU A 58 -16.45 2.20 1.86
N ASP A 59 -16.64 3.32 2.54
CA ASP A 59 -16.82 4.63 1.90
C ASP A 59 -15.43 5.23 1.65
N LEU A 60 -15.08 5.44 0.37
CA LEU A 60 -13.77 5.95 -0.04
C LEU A 60 -13.79 7.44 -0.42
N HIS A 61 -14.90 8.15 -0.22
CA HIS A 61 -14.97 9.57 -0.58
C HIS A 61 -14.00 10.41 0.26
N LEU A 62 -13.82 10.08 1.55
CA LEU A 62 -12.87 10.81 2.38
C LEU A 62 -11.43 10.59 1.88
N ASP A 63 -11.05 9.35 1.60
CA ASP A 63 -9.74 9.00 1.05
C ASP A 63 -9.45 9.72 -0.28
N GLU A 64 -10.44 9.80 -1.18
CA GLU A 64 -10.34 10.57 -2.42
C GLU A 64 -10.01 12.05 -2.15
N ARG A 65 -10.71 12.69 -1.20
CA ARG A 65 -10.45 14.10 -0.84
C ARG A 65 -9.08 14.31 -0.21
N VAL A 66 -8.61 13.36 0.60
CA VAL A 66 -7.25 13.42 1.16
C VAL A 66 -6.21 13.32 0.04
N MET A 67 -6.39 12.43 -0.95
CA MET A 67 -5.47 12.31 -2.08
C MET A 67 -5.45 13.57 -2.96
N GLN A 68 -6.61 14.21 -3.16
CA GLN A 68 -6.71 15.50 -3.85
C GLN A 68 -5.97 16.61 -3.10
N LEU A 69 -6.12 16.68 -1.77
CA LEU A 69 -5.40 17.64 -0.94
C LEU A 69 -3.88 17.44 -1.06
N LEU A 70 -3.40 16.19 -0.95
CA LEU A 70 -1.98 15.89 -1.11
C LEU A 70 -1.46 16.27 -2.49
N HIS A 71 -2.26 16.05 -3.55
CA HIS A 71 -1.93 16.51 -4.89
C HIS A 71 -1.73 18.04 -4.94
N ILE A 72 -2.67 18.80 -4.38
CA ILE A 72 -2.58 20.27 -4.33
C ILE A 72 -1.36 20.71 -3.51
N CYS A 73 -1.07 20.08 -2.39
CA CYS A 73 0.13 20.35 -1.59
C CYS A 73 1.41 20.12 -2.41
N ASN A 74 1.46 19.02 -3.18
CA ASN A 74 2.60 18.75 -4.05
C ASN A 74 2.77 19.81 -5.13
N LEU A 75 1.68 20.29 -5.74
CA LEU A 75 1.74 21.39 -6.72
C LEU A 75 2.25 22.70 -6.11
N MET A 76 1.85 23.01 -4.88
CA MET A 76 2.34 24.19 -4.16
C MET A 76 3.83 24.07 -3.80
N LEU A 77 4.26 22.87 -3.40
CA LEU A 77 5.66 22.60 -3.04
C LEU A 77 6.57 22.50 -4.26
N SER A 78 6.07 22.08 -5.43
CA SER A 78 6.84 22.02 -6.68
C SER A 78 7.09 23.39 -7.30
N ASN A 79 6.23 24.38 -7.03
CA ASN A 79 6.32 25.73 -7.59
C ASN A 79 7.38 26.62 -6.93
N LYS A 80 8.11 26.13 -5.92
CA LYS A 80 9.32 26.79 -5.44
C LYS A 80 10.43 26.60 -6.49
N LYS A 81 10.43 27.51 -7.47
CA LYS A 81 11.55 27.79 -8.37
C LYS A 81 12.85 27.74 -7.56
N GLU A 82 13.79 26.91 -8.01
CA GLU A 82 15.20 27.01 -7.63
C GLU A 82 15.54 26.82 -6.14
N ILE A 83 15.15 25.70 -5.51
CA ILE A 83 16.14 25.09 -4.62
C ILE A 83 17.20 24.54 -5.57
N LYS A 84 18.27 25.32 -5.73
CA LYS A 84 19.42 25.02 -6.57
C LYS A 84 19.77 23.54 -6.39
N GLN A 85 20.05 22.85 -7.51
CA GLN A 85 20.51 21.45 -7.53
C GLN A 85 21.72 21.17 -6.61
N ASN A 86 22.31 22.20 -5.98
CA ASN A 86 23.47 22.16 -5.10
C ASN A 86 23.19 22.01 -3.60
N ASP A 87 21.95 22.09 -3.11
CA ASP A 87 21.71 22.07 -1.64
C ASP A 87 21.56 20.66 -1.03
N GLY A 88 21.62 19.58 -1.80
CA GLY A 88 21.65 18.20 -1.27
C GLY A 88 20.37 17.75 -0.53
N TRP A 89 19.38 18.64 -0.35
CA TRP A 89 18.10 18.31 0.28
C TRP A 89 17.13 17.68 -0.73
N PRO A 90 16.47 16.57 -0.38
CA PRO A 90 15.53 15.90 -1.27
C PRO A 90 14.32 16.79 -1.56
N LYS A 91 13.77 16.66 -2.77
CA LYS A 91 12.54 17.36 -3.17
C LYS A 91 11.41 17.01 -2.21
N TYR A 92 10.74 18.02 -1.65
CA TYR A 92 9.55 17.81 -0.82
C TYR A 92 8.40 17.30 -1.70
N TYR A 93 8.05 16.03 -1.55
CA TYR A 93 7.00 15.39 -2.30
C TYR A 93 6.32 14.32 -1.45
N SER A 94 5.00 14.43 -1.31
CA SER A 94 4.18 13.41 -0.68
C SER A 94 3.71 12.41 -1.73
N GLN A 95 4.00 11.13 -1.53
CA GLN A 95 3.48 10.08 -2.42
C GLN A 95 1.95 10.00 -2.27
N ASN A 96 1.23 10.23 -3.36
CA ASN A 96 -0.22 10.08 -3.43
C ASN A 96 -0.59 8.99 -4.44
N TYR A 97 -1.83 8.50 -4.37
CA TYR A 97 -2.34 7.46 -5.25
C TYR A 97 -3.77 7.78 -5.62
N SER A 98 -4.22 7.21 -6.73
CA SER A 98 -5.57 7.46 -7.22
C SER A 98 -6.61 6.65 -6.46
N VAL A 99 -7.72 7.28 -6.12
CA VAL A 99 -8.89 6.67 -5.48
C VAL A 99 -10.10 7.02 -6.32
N THR A 100 -10.87 6.00 -6.72
CA THR A 100 -12.07 6.16 -7.54
C THR A 100 -13.26 5.54 -6.82
N PRO A 101 -14.08 6.34 -6.12
CA PRO A 101 -15.35 5.88 -5.59
C PRO A 101 -16.25 5.38 -6.72
N LEU A 102 -16.83 4.18 -6.55
CA LEU A 102 -17.81 3.61 -7.49
C LEU A 102 -19.25 3.75 -6.98
N GLY A 103 -19.40 4.20 -5.73
CA GLY A 103 -20.68 4.41 -5.05
C GLY A 103 -20.45 4.72 -3.57
N ILE A 104 -21.52 4.74 -2.78
CA ILE A 104 -21.47 5.13 -1.35
C ILE A 104 -20.62 4.16 -0.51
N ARG A 105 -20.51 2.89 -0.92
CA ARG A 105 -19.89 1.83 -0.12
C ARG A 105 -18.91 0.97 -0.90
N SER A 106 -18.37 1.49 -1.99
CA SER A 106 -17.41 0.76 -2.81
C SER A 106 -16.54 1.69 -3.62
N GLY A 107 -15.30 1.27 -3.87
CA GLY A 107 -14.46 1.93 -4.85
C GLY A 107 -13.15 1.20 -5.10
N LEU A 108 -12.33 1.84 -5.94
CA LEU A 108 -11.02 1.36 -6.35
C LEU A 108 -9.95 2.25 -5.73
N ILE A 109 -8.89 1.64 -5.24
CA ILE A 109 -7.67 2.31 -4.79
C ILE A 109 -6.54 1.81 -5.68
N ARG A 110 -5.75 2.71 -6.26
CA ARG A 110 -4.59 2.32 -7.06
C ARG A 110 -3.58 1.58 -6.20
N TRP A 111 -3.15 0.41 -6.68
CA TRP A 111 -2.12 -0.36 -6.02
C TRP A 111 -0.75 0.30 -6.23
N ILE A 112 0.07 0.32 -5.18
CA ILE A 112 1.42 0.86 -5.23
C ILE A 112 2.39 -0.32 -5.18
N ASP A 113 3.22 -0.43 -6.21
CA ASP A 113 4.30 -1.40 -6.26
C ASP A 113 5.58 -0.84 -5.61
N GLY A 114 6.42 -1.73 -5.06
CA GLY A 114 7.68 -1.35 -4.42
C GLY A 114 7.58 -0.85 -2.98
N ALA A 115 6.37 -0.63 -2.45
CA ALA A 115 6.17 -0.27 -1.05
C ALA A 115 6.41 -1.48 -0.12
N THR A 116 7.28 -1.32 0.88
CA THR A 116 7.51 -2.33 1.93
C THR A 116 6.87 -1.89 3.24
N PRO A 117 5.90 -2.63 3.79
CA PRO A 117 5.31 -2.30 5.08
C PRO A 117 6.34 -2.33 6.21
N LEU A 118 6.34 -1.33 7.09
CA LEU A 118 7.26 -1.25 8.24
C LEU A 118 7.18 -2.50 9.14
N PHE A 119 5.98 -3.05 9.33
CA PHE A 119 5.80 -4.27 10.11
C PHE A 119 6.56 -5.48 9.54
N GLN A 120 6.73 -5.55 8.21
CA GLN A 120 7.51 -6.62 7.59
C GLN A 120 9.00 -6.51 7.95
N ILE A 121 9.53 -5.29 8.08
CA ILE A 121 10.91 -5.04 8.50
C ILE A 121 11.09 -5.51 9.95
N TYR A 122 10.18 -5.10 10.85
CA TYR A 122 10.18 -5.52 12.24
C TYR A 122 10.10 -7.05 12.39
N ARG A 123 9.15 -7.69 11.67
CA ARG A 123 8.98 -9.15 11.70
C ARG A 123 10.25 -9.87 11.26
N LYS A 124 10.88 -9.44 10.15
CA LYS A 124 12.15 -10.02 9.67
C LYS A 124 13.28 -9.87 10.68
N TRP A 125 13.39 -8.71 11.33
CA TRP A 125 14.37 -8.49 12.39
C TRP A 125 14.13 -9.42 13.59
N LYS A 126 12.89 -9.54 14.07
CA LYS A 126 12.55 -10.40 15.20
C LYS A 126 12.80 -11.89 14.91
N THR A 127 12.43 -12.37 13.71
CA THR A 127 12.74 -13.74 13.28
C THR A 127 14.25 -14.01 13.25
N ARG A 128 15.06 -13.04 12.80
CA ARG A 128 16.53 -13.17 12.84
C ARG A 128 17.05 -13.25 14.27
N GLN A 129 16.56 -12.43 15.19
CA GLN A 129 16.94 -12.48 16.61
C GLN A 129 16.65 -13.87 17.23
N MET A 130 15.44 -14.39 17.04
CA MET A 130 15.08 -15.73 17.54
C MET A 130 15.96 -16.83 16.93
N SER A 131 16.34 -16.71 15.66
CA SER A 131 17.24 -17.67 15.02
C SER A 131 18.67 -17.62 15.55
N MET A 132 19.12 -16.45 16.03
CA MET A 132 20.43 -16.29 16.67
C MET A 132 20.43 -16.88 18.08
N GLU A 133 19.37 -16.66 18.86
CA GLU A 133 19.18 -17.23 20.19
C GLU A 133 19.12 -18.78 20.16
N LYS A 134 18.48 -19.35 19.13
CA LYS A 134 18.36 -20.81 18.96
C LYS A 134 19.62 -21.53 18.47
N LYS A 135 20.65 -20.83 17.97
CA LYS A 135 21.90 -21.48 17.52
C LYS A 135 22.74 -22.07 18.67
N GLY A 136 22.35 -21.86 19.93
CA GLY A 136 22.98 -22.48 21.11
C GLY A 136 22.35 -23.79 21.58
N THR A 137 21.23 -24.24 21.00
CA THR A 137 20.49 -25.44 21.42
C THR A 137 20.06 -26.26 20.19
N ASP A 138 20.55 -27.50 20.10
CA ASP A 138 20.46 -28.43 18.97
C ASP A 138 19.03 -28.99 18.67
N GLU A 139 18.01 -28.14 18.62
CA GLU A 139 16.65 -28.58 18.32
C GLU A 139 16.10 -28.04 16.99
N LYS A 140 15.94 -28.99 16.05
CA LYS A 140 15.16 -28.86 14.81
C LYS A 140 13.68 -28.57 15.14
N THR A 141 13.35 -27.30 15.36
CA THR A 141 11.95 -26.85 15.38
C THR A 141 11.64 -26.02 14.14
N ASN A 142 10.59 -26.45 13.41
CA ASN A 142 10.02 -25.80 12.24
C ASN A 142 9.81 -24.29 12.45
N ASN A 143 9.85 -23.50 11.36
CA ASN A 143 9.59 -22.06 11.30
C ASN A 143 8.54 -21.59 12.32
N VAL A 144 8.99 -21.16 13.51
CA VAL A 144 8.13 -20.57 14.53
C VAL A 144 7.95 -19.11 14.17
N ASP A 145 6.71 -18.70 13.95
CA ASP A 145 6.40 -17.30 13.73
C ASP A 145 6.73 -16.47 14.99
N PRO A 146 7.23 -15.23 14.83
CA PRO A 146 7.49 -14.37 15.98
C PRO A 146 6.22 -14.12 16.78
N GLU A 147 6.38 -14.09 18.10
CA GLU A 147 5.33 -13.78 19.07
C GLU A 147 4.62 -12.46 18.68
N ARG A 148 3.30 -12.40 18.89
CA ARG A 148 2.52 -11.24 18.47
C ARG A 148 2.82 -10.04 19.37
N PRO A 149 2.76 -8.79 18.86
CA PRO A 149 3.01 -7.60 19.67
C PRO A 149 2.18 -7.51 20.96
N MET A 150 0.92 -7.93 20.91
CA MET A 150 0.04 -7.94 22.08
C MET A 150 0.51 -8.92 23.15
N GLU A 151 0.94 -10.12 22.76
CA GLU A 151 1.44 -11.15 23.67
C GLU A 151 2.73 -10.69 24.37
N MET A 152 3.67 -10.13 23.59
CA MET A 152 4.89 -9.54 24.14
C MET A 152 4.61 -8.41 25.15
N PHE A 153 3.66 -7.53 24.83
CA PHE A 153 3.27 -6.42 25.71
C PHE A 153 2.66 -6.92 27.02
N VAL A 154 1.69 -7.85 26.94
CA VAL A 154 1.03 -8.42 28.12
C VAL A 154 2.03 -9.16 29.00
N LYS A 155 2.96 -9.91 28.42
CA LYS A 155 4.02 -10.63 29.15
C LYS A 155 4.91 -9.68 29.94
N GLN A 156 5.35 -8.57 29.34
CA GLN A 156 6.14 -7.55 30.03
C GLN A 156 5.34 -6.90 31.16
N LEU A 157 4.07 -6.55 30.90
CA LEU A 157 3.20 -5.93 31.88
C LEU A 157 2.98 -6.84 33.10
N GLN A 158 2.70 -8.12 32.88
CA GLN A 158 2.54 -9.11 33.95
C GLN A 158 3.83 -9.32 34.76
N ALA A 159 4.99 -9.37 34.10
CA ALA A 159 6.27 -9.47 34.79
C ALA A 159 6.47 -8.26 35.73
N THR A 160 6.24 -7.04 35.24
CA THR A 160 6.38 -5.83 36.07
C THR A 160 5.36 -5.75 37.21
N PHE A 161 4.17 -6.33 37.04
CA PHE A 161 3.14 -6.33 38.07
C PHE A 161 3.46 -7.34 39.19
N ASN A 162 4.10 -8.47 38.85
CA ASN A 162 4.49 -9.50 39.81
C ASN A 162 5.81 -9.18 40.54
N GLU A 163 6.57 -8.19 40.06
CA GLU A 163 7.82 -7.72 40.70
C GLU A 163 7.58 -6.69 41.82
N ASN A 164 6.35 -6.18 41.99
CA ASN A 164 5.93 -5.29 43.08
C ASN A 164 5.00 -6.01 44.07
#